data_AF-A0A3D5QDK6-F1
#
_entry.id   AF-A0A3D5QDK6-F1
#
_cell.length_a   1.000
_cell.length_b   1.000
_cell.length_c   1.000
_cell.angle_alpha   90.00
_cell.angle_beta   90.00
_cell.angle_gamma   90.00
#
_symmetry.space_group_name_H-M   'P 1'
#
loop_
_entity.id
_entity.type
_entity.pdbx_description
1 polymer ?
#
loop_
_entity_poly.entity_id
_entity_poly.type
_entity_poly.pdbx_seq_one_letter_code
_entity_poly.pdbx_strand_id
1 'polypeptide(L)'
;FKSIRKDVRKEKDRIREVAGKVAELDVLLNFAEIADKYSYCRPEVGDFEEIRIIDGRHPVVENRMSEPFIPNDAFLDNSENNLLIITGPNMSGKSTYIRMVAINTLLAHTGSFIPAASAKISLVDRIFTRVGAKDNLAKGESTFMVEMVETANILNNATGSSLIVLDEIGRGTSTFDGVSIAWAVAEYILNKIKAKTLFATHYHELTDIPKINSGSRNYTVEVKEWKNEVIFLRNIIEGSADRSYGVYVAKIAGLPGEVISRSNEIMATLEKNEYGIDGLPKLAKKNRKSPRTEKVVEPFLVFEEHPAVSELKSVNINDITPLEALNLLNKLKETVKDE
;
A
#
# COMPACT_ATOMS: atom_id res chain seq x y z
N PHE A 1 -24.99 -3.72 -54.82
CA PHE A 1 -23.98 -3.31 -53.82
C PHE A 1 -23.74 -1.80 -53.73
N LYS A 2 -23.29 -1.11 -54.79
CA LYS A 2 -22.99 0.35 -54.73
C LYS A 2 -24.21 1.23 -54.38
N SER A 3 -25.43 0.87 -54.81
CA SER A 3 -26.64 1.62 -54.43
C SER A 3 -26.98 1.44 -52.95
N ILE A 4 -26.98 0.20 -52.44
CA ILE A 4 -27.18 -0.10 -51.00
C ILE A 4 -26.23 0.73 -50.13
N ARG A 5 -24.94 0.81 -50.47
CA ARG A 5 -23.98 1.65 -49.73
C ARG A 5 -24.35 3.14 -49.73
N LYS A 6 -24.89 3.67 -50.84
CA LYS A 6 -25.35 5.06 -50.91
C LYS A 6 -26.59 5.28 -50.06
N ASP A 7 -27.50 4.31 -50.02
CA ASP A 7 -28.73 4.41 -49.23
C ASP A 7 -28.44 4.33 -47.73
N VAL A 8 -27.60 3.40 -47.28
CA VAL A 8 -27.13 3.34 -45.88
C VAL A 8 -26.37 4.62 -45.48
N ARG A 9 -25.59 5.22 -46.40
CA ARG A 9 -24.86 6.46 -46.12
C ARG A 9 -25.79 7.67 -45.88
N LYS A 10 -27.01 7.68 -46.43
CA LYS A 10 -28.01 8.74 -46.15
C LYS A 10 -28.51 8.66 -44.70
N GLU A 11 -28.59 7.45 -44.15
CA GLU A 11 -29.02 7.19 -42.77
C GLU A 11 -27.89 7.25 -41.73
N LYS A 12 -26.67 7.70 -42.11
CA LYS A 12 -25.48 7.65 -41.24
C LYS A 12 -25.69 8.33 -39.89
N ASP A 13 -26.44 9.43 -39.84
CA ASP A 13 -26.60 10.25 -38.64
C ASP A 13 -27.58 9.56 -37.67
N ARG A 14 -28.67 8.99 -38.20
CA ARG A 14 -29.59 8.12 -37.46
C ARG A 14 -28.88 6.88 -36.90
N ILE A 15 -28.04 6.22 -37.70
CA ILE A 15 -27.29 5.04 -37.25
C ILE A 15 -26.34 5.42 -36.11
N ARG A 16 -25.63 6.55 -36.22
CA ARG A 16 -24.75 7.06 -35.15
C ARG A 16 -25.50 7.40 -33.88
N GLU A 17 -26.65 8.04 -33.99
CA GLU A 17 -27.50 8.36 -32.83
C GLU A 17 -27.96 7.09 -32.10
N VAL A 18 -28.47 6.10 -32.85
CA VAL A 18 -28.89 4.82 -32.28
C VAL A 18 -27.71 4.10 -31.63
N ALA A 19 -26.55 4.06 -32.29
CA ALA A 19 -25.34 3.46 -31.72
C ALA A 19 -24.92 4.14 -30.41
N GLY A 20 -25.03 5.46 -30.31
CA GLY A 20 -24.76 6.21 -29.07
C GLY A 20 -25.70 5.81 -27.94
N LYS A 21 -27.01 5.71 -28.22
CA LYS A 21 -28.02 5.30 -27.22
C LYS A 21 -27.84 3.85 -26.76
N VAL A 22 -27.51 2.94 -27.69
CA VAL A 22 -27.21 1.54 -27.36
C VAL A 22 -25.95 1.44 -26.51
N ALA A 23 -24.91 2.22 -26.83
CA ALA A 23 -23.69 2.25 -26.02
C ALA A 23 -23.92 2.78 -24.61
N GLU A 24 -24.72 3.84 -24.45
CA GLU A 24 -25.11 4.36 -23.12
C GLU A 24 -25.88 3.30 -22.32
N LEU A 25 -26.85 2.63 -22.95
CA LEU A 25 -27.62 1.56 -22.31
C LEU A 25 -26.71 0.38 -21.88
N ASP A 26 -25.77 -0.03 -22.74
CA ASP A 26 -24.82 -1.12 -22.45
C ASP A 26 -23.95 -0.80 -21.22
N VAL A 27 -23.42 0.43 -21.14
CA VAL A 27 -22.64 0.89 -19.98
C VAL A 27 -23.48 0.92 -18.70
N LEU A 28 -24.69 1.48 -18.75
CA LEU A 28 -25.56 1.57 -17.57
C LEU A 28 -26.01 0.19 -17.08
N LEU A 29 -26.31 -0.74 -17.99
CA LEU A 29 -26.63 -2.12 -17.65
C LEU A 29 -25.43 -2.82 -17.03
N ASN A 30 -24.23 -2.60 -17.55
CA ASN A 30 -23.00 -3.17 -16.97
C ASN A 30 -22.77 -2.65 -15.54
N PHE A 31 -22.94 -1.35 -15.30
CA PHE A 31 -22.83 -0.79 -13.94
C PHE A 31 -23.85 -1.41 -12.98
N ALA A 32 -25.10 -1.61 -13.42
CA ALA A 32 -26.13 -2.24 -12.60
C ALA A 32 -25.80 -3.71 -12.30
N GLU A 33 -25.35 -4.48 -13.29
CA GLU A 33 -24.96 -5.90 -13.11
C GLU A 33 -23.79 -6.04 -12.13
N ILE A 34 -22.75 -5.21 -12.29
CA ILE A 34 -21.59 -5.21 -11.38
C ILE A 34 -22.01 -4.81 -9.96
N ALA A 35 -22.91 -3.82 -9.83
CA ALA A 35 -23.37 -3.38 -8.53
C ALA A 35 -24.15 -4.46 -7.78
N ASP A 36 -25.04 -5.17 -8.48
CA ASP A 36 -25.81 -6.29 -7.92
C ASP A 36 -24.88 -7.45 -7.55
N LYS A 37 -24.03 -7.88 -8.50
CA LYS A 37 -23.14 -9.04 -8.35
C LYS A 37 -22.16 -8.90 -7.19
N TYR A 38 -21.59 -7.71 -6.98
CA TYR A 38 -20.54 -7.49 -5.97
C TYR A 38 -21.01 -6.65 -4.78
N SER A 39 -22.33 -6.42 -4.67
CA SER A 39 -22.94 -5.64 -3.60
C SER A 39 -22.28 -4.26 -3.43
N TYR A 40 -22.23 -3.50 -4.52
CA TYR A 40 -21.75 -2.11 -4.49
C TYR A 40 -22.86 -1.19 -4.01
N CYS A 41 -22.51 -0.13 -3.28
CA CYS A 41 -23.47 0.87 -2.84
C CYS A 41 -23.55 2.04 -3.83
N ARG A 42 -24.70 2.71 -3.85
CA ARG A 42 -24.87 3.97 -4.56
C ARG A 42 -24.22 5.08 -3.73
N PRO A 43 -23.15 5.75 -4.22
CA PRO A 43 -22.57 6.87 -3.48
C PRO A 43 -23.48 8.12 -3.56
N GLU A 44 -23.47 8.93 -2.50
CA GLU A 44 -23.94 10.30 -2.55
C GLU A 44 -22.82 11.18 -3.11
N VAL A 45 -23.02 11.79 -4.28
CA VAL A 45 -22.02 12.66 -4.93
C VAL A 45 -22.56 14.08 -5.00
N GLY A 46 -21.78 15.05 -4.53
CA GLY A 46 -22.23 16.44 -4.46
C GLY A 46 -21.16 17.40 -3.96
N ASP A 47 -21.55 18.67 -3.86
CA ASP A 47 -20.68 19.74 -3.36
C ASP A 47 -20.65 19.70 -1.82
N PHE A 48 -19.86 18.76 -1.30
CA PHE A 48 -19.63 18.55 0.12
C PHE A 48 -18.18 18.83 0.45
N GLU A 49 -17.91 19.11 1.72
CA GLU A 49 -16.52 19.25 2.19
C GLU A 49 -15.87 17.90 2.50
N GLU A 50 -16.56 16.76 2.40
CA GLU A 50 -16.05 15.46 2.85
C GLU A 50 -16.03 14.37 1.77
N ILE A 51 -15.00 13.52 1.82
CA ILE A 51 -14.97 12.18 1.24
C ILE A 51 -15.08 11.22 2.41
N ARG A 52 -16.19 10.49 2.48
CA ARG A 52 -16.46 9.46 3.47
C ARG A 52 -16.80 8.14 2.77
N ILE A 53 -16.05 7.10 3.06
CA ILE A 53 -16.27 5.74 2.56
C ILE A 53 -16.32 4.82 3.77
N ILE A 54 -17.40 4.05 3.92
CA ILE A 54 -17.56 3.07 4.99
C ILE A 54 -17.44 1.67 4.41
N ASP A 55 -16.63 0.83 5.04
CA ASP A 55 -16.26 -0.52 4.57
C ASP A 55 -15.83 -0.55 3.09
N GLY A 56 -14.97 0.40 2.71
CA GLY A 56 -14.45 0.52 1.35
C GLY A 56 -13.56 -0.65 0.94
N ARG A 57 -13.80 -1.20 -0.25
CA ARG A 57 -13.00 -2.29 -0.83
C ARG A 57 -12.36 -1.83 -2.13
N HIS A 58 -11.25 -2.47 -2.50
CA HIS A 58 -10.57 -2.17 -3.77
C HIS A 58 -11.16 -3.06 -4.88
N PRO A 59 -11.83 -2.50 -5.92
CA PRO A 59 -12.65 -3.27 -6.87
C PRO A 59 -11.90 -4.34 -7.66
N VAL A 60 -10.61 -4.12 -7.92
CA VAL A 60 -9.75 -5.10 -8.62
C VAL A 60 -9.13 -6.13 -7.67
N VAL A 61 -8.69 -5.70 -6.49
CA VAL A 61 -7.94 -6.57 -5.56
C VAL A 61 -8.89 -7.54 -4.87
N GLU A 62 -10.09 -7.10 -4.47
CA GLU A 62 -11.08 -7.97 -3.82
C GLU A 62 -11.42 -9.21 -4.67
N ASN A 63 -11.47 -9.03 -5.99
CA ASN A 63 -11.83 -10.09 -6.93
C ASN A 63 -10.66 -10.99 -7.36
N ARG A 64 -9.43 -10.72 -6.89
CA ARG A 64 -8.22 -11.47 -7.27
C ARG A 64 -7.58 -12.23 -6.10
N MET A 65 -8.03 -11.98 -4.88
CA MET A 65 -7.47 -12.64 -3.69
C MET A 65 -8.18 -13.96 -3.43
N SER A 66 -7.43 -14.96 -2.97
CA SER A 66 -7.96 -16.22 -2.47
C SER A 66 -8.54 -16.09 -1.06
N GLU A 67 -8.08 -15.08 -0.32
CA GLU A 67 -8.54 -14.75 1.03
C GLU A 67 -9.56 -13.60 0.97
N PRO A 68 -10.48 -13.52 1.95
CA PRO A 68 -11.39 -12.37 2.08
C PRO A 68 -10.64 -11.04 2.12
N PHE A 69 -11.12 -10.07 1.34
CA PHE A 69 -10.60 -8.70 1.39
C PHE A 69 -11.07 -8.02 2.69
N ILE A 70 -10.17 -7.27 3.33
CA ILE A 70 -10.47 -6.55 4.57
C ILE A 70 -10.90 -5.12 4.20
N PRO A 71 -12.18 -4.77 4.38
CA PRO A 71 -12.67 -3.43 4.05
C PRO A 71 -12.08 -2.39 4.99
N ASN A 72 -12.00 -1.14 4.53
CA ASN A 72 -11.43 -0.03 5.29
C ASN A 72 -12.30 1.22 5.16
N ASP A 73 -12.48 1.92 6.26
CA ASP A 73 -13.09 3.24 6.27
C ASP A 73 -12.11 4.30 5.76
N ALA A 74 -12.61 5.33 5.11
CA ALA A 74 -11.83 6.51 4.74
C ALA A 74 -12.62 7.77 5.05
N PHE A 75 -11.98 8.72 5.74
CA PHE A 75 -12.57 10.01 6.05
C PHE A 75 -11.56 11.13 5.77
N LEU A 76 -11.90 11.98 4.80
CA LEU A 76 -11.16 13.20 4.48
C LEU A 76 -12.13 14.36 4.42
N ASP A 77 -11.76 15.50 4.99
CA ASP A 77 -12.55 16.74 4.94
C ASP A 77 -11.66 17.93 4.57
N ASN A 78 -12.22 19.13 4.48
CA ASN A 78 -11.46 20.36 4.22
C ASN A 78 -10.97 21.05 5.51
N SER A 79 -11.15 20.42 6.66
CA SER A 79 -10.88 20.99 7.99
C SER A 79 -9.83 20.17 8.73
N GLU A 80 -10.23 19.20 9.55
CA GLU A 80 -9.38 18.43 10.45
C GLU A 80 -8.66 17.24 9.79
N ASN A 81 -9.16 16.77 8.65
CA ASN A 81 -8.75 15.55 7.96
C ASN A 81 -8.32 15.84 6.51
N ASN A 82 -7.68 16.99 6.29
CA ASN A 82 -7.13 17.37 4.99
C ASN A 82 -5.97 16.45 4.57
N LEU A 83 -5.09 16.10 5.50
CA LEU A 83 -3.90 15.29 5.22
C LEU A 83 -3.84 14.08 6.15
N LEU A 84 -3.96 12.88 5.58
CA LEU A 84 -3.79 11.64 6.33
C LEU A 84 -2.37 11.10 6.10
N ILE A 85 -1.55 11.09 7.15
CA ILE A 85 -0.23 10.46 7.14
C ILE A 85 -0.41 8.98 7.48
N ILE A 86 -0.16 8.10 6.52
CA ILE A 86 -0.40 6.67 6.65
C ILE A 86 0.94 5.95 6.78
N THR A 87 1.19 5.40 7.95
CA THR A 87 2.43 4.69 8.29
C THR A 87 2.22 3.19 8.43
N GLY A 88 3.31 2.44 8.41
CA GLY A 88 3.31 1.00 8.60
C GLY A 88 4.30 0.28 7.68
N PRO A 89 4.53 -1.02 7.90
CA PRO A 89 5.51 -1.78 7.13
C PRO A 89 5.13 -1.91 5.66
N ASN A 90 6.09 -2.28 4.82
CA ASN A 90 5.80 -2.58 3.42
C ASN A 90 4.90 -3.82 3.31
N MET A 91 4.09 -3.87 2.25
CA MET A 91 3.10 -4.95 2.01
C MET A 91 1.95 -5.03 3.05
N SER A 92 1.82 -4.07 3.95
CA SER A 92 0.78 -4.06 4.98
C SER A 92 -0.59 -3.56 4.50
N GLY A 93 -0.70 -3.07 3.26
CA GLY A 93 -1.96 -2.61 2.67
C GLY A 93 -2.08 -1.10 2.45
N LYS A 94 -1.09 -0.29 2.86
CA LYS A 94 -1.09 1.19 2.67
C LYS A 94 -1.40 1.62 1.23
N SER A 95 -0.63 1.11 0.26
CA SER A 95 -0.82 1.43 -1.17
C SER A 95 -2.17 0.93 -1.70
N THR A 96 -2.69 -0.18 -1.18
CA THR A 96 -4.01 -0.69 -1.55
C THR A 96 -5.11 0.23 -1.03
N TYR A 97 -4.98 0.70 0.21
CA TYR A 97 -5.92 1.64 0.84
C TYR A 97 -5.99 2.97 0.09
N ILE A 98 -4.85 3.62 -0.16
CA ILE A 98 -4.86 4.93 -0.84
C ILE A 98 -5.39 4.84 -2.28
N ARG A 99 -5.09 3.73 -2.99
CA ARG A 99 -5.63 3.47 -4.33
C ARG A 99 -7.13 3.17 -4.28
N MET A 100 -7.59 2.46 -3.25
CA MET A 100 -9.02 2.19 -3.04
C MET A 100 -9.80 3.50 -2.96
N VAL A 101 -9.34 4.47 -2.15
CA VAL A 101 -10.03 5.77 -2.03
C VAL A 101 -10.04 6.51 -3.38
N ALA A 102 -8.92 6.55 -4.10
CA ALA A 102 -8.84 7.23 -5.40
C ALA A 102 -9.73 6.57 -6.47
N ILE A 103 -9.73 5.25 -6.57
CA ILE A 103 -10.54 4.51 -7.54
C ILE A 103 -12.03 4.63 -7.22
N ASN A 104 -12.40 4.54 -5.94
CA ASN A 104 -13.80 4.69 -5.51
C ASN A 104 -14.31 6.11 -5.77
N THR A 105 -13.48 7.12 -5.54
CA THR A 105 -13.77 8.51 -5.92
C THR A 105 -13.99 8.61 -7.43
N LEU A 106 -13.08 8.05 -8.26
CA LEU A 106 -13.21 8.07 -9.71
C LEU A 106 -14.49 7.38 -10.20
N LEU A 107 -14.80 6.18 -9.68
CA LEU A 107 -16.00 5.42 -10.06
C LEU A 107 -17.29 6.18 -9.72
N ALA A 108 -17.34 6.81 -8.54
CA ALA A 108 -18.48 7.64 -8.16
C ALA A 108 -18.68 8.81 -9.16
N HIS A 109 -17.60 9.45 -9.59
CA HIS A 109 -17.61 10.52 -10.60
C HIS A 109 -18.00 10.05 -12.01
N THR A 110 -17.82 8.77 -12.34
CA THR A 110 -18.34 8.19 -13.59
C THR A 110 -19.84 7.86 -13.54
N GLY A 111 -20.50 8.03 -12.39
CA GLY A 111 -21.91 7.67 -12.18
C GLY A 111 -22.13 6.18 -11.86
N SER A 112 -21.07 5.44 -11.52
CA SER A 112 -21.16 4.04 -11.09
C SER A 112 -21.45 3.93 -9.59
N PHE A 113 -21.99 2.77 -9.19
CA PHE A 113 -21.95 2.30 -7.81
C PHE A 113 -20.51 1.94 -7.45
N ILE A 114 -20.19 1.91 -6.15
CA ILE A 114 -18.82 1.66 -5.66
C ILE A 114 -18.77 0.55 -4.60
N PRO A 115 -17.64 -0.18 -4.49
CA PRO A 115 -17.44 -1.23 -3.48
C PRO A 115 -17.28 -0.67 -2.07
N ALA A 116 -18.39 -0.38 -1.41
CA ALA A 116 -18.44 0.10 -0.02
C ALA A 116 -19.80 -0.27 0.61
N ALA A 117 -19.92 -0.23 1.93
CA ALA A 117 -21.23 -0.34 2.59
C ALA A 117 -22.05 0.95 2.41
N SER A 118 -21.40 2.11 2.51
CA SER A 118 -21.98 3.42 2.21
C SER A 118 -20.89 4.41 1.83
N ALA A 119 -21.22 5.45 1.07
CA ALA A 119 -20.26 6.47 0.69
C ALA A 119 -20.90 7.82 0.38
N LYS A 120 -20.17 8.87 0.73
CA LYS A 120 -20.44 10.26 0.39
C LYS A 120 -19.16 10.89 -0.15
N ILE A 121 -19.19 11.32 -1.40
CA ILE A 121 -18.01 11.72 -2.16
C ILE A 121 -18.19 13.17 -2.60
N SER A 122 -17.32 14.06 -2.10
CA SER A 122 -17.25 15.43 -2.59
C SER A 122 -16.86 15.49 -4.07
N LEU A 123 -17.30 16.53 -4.77
CA LEU A 123 -16.79 16.81 -6.10
C LEU A 123 -15.29 17.11 -6.04
N VAL A 124 -14.51 16.45 -6.91
CA VAL A 124 -13.09 16.70 -7.06
C VAL A 124 -12.80 17.19 -8.48
N ASP A 125 -11.94 18.19 -8.61
CA ASP A 125 -11.58 18.72 -9.92
C ASP A 125 -10.58 17.81 -10.64
N ARG A 126 -9.63 17.24 -9.88
CA ARG A 126 -8.58 16.34 -10.35
C ARG A 126 -8.16 15.36 -9.26
N ILE A 127 -7.77 14.15 -9.69
CA ILE A 127 -7.10 13.17 -8.84
C ILE A 127 -5.62 13.12 -9.25
N PHE A 128 -4.74 13.50 -8.33
CA PHE A 128 -3.30 13.48 -8.52
C PHE A 128 -2.71 12.25 -7.84
N THR A 129 -1.86 11.52 -8.54
CA THR A 129 -1.24 10.31 -7.99
C THR A 129 0.26 10.34 -8.20
N ARG A 130 1.01 10.26 -7.10
CA ARG A 130 2.40 9.81 -7.10
C ARG A 130 2.42 8.43 -6.46
N VAL A 131 2.26 7.41 -7.28
CA VAL A 131 2.21 6.01 -6.84
C VAL A 131 3.25 5.27 -7.67
N GLY A 132 4.30 4.77 -7.02
CA GLY A 132 5.50 4.25 -7.67
C GLY A 132 5.21 3.39 -8.91
N ALA A 133 5.75 3.81 -10.05
CA ALA A 133 5.74 3.02 -11.28
C ALA A 133 6.85 1.96 -11.25
N LYS A 134 6.63 0.80 -11.88
CA LYS A 134 7.73 -0.12 -12.21
C LYS A 134 8.74 0.65 -13.07
N ASP A 135 10.01 0.58 -12.69
CA ASP A 135 11.13 1.30 -13.28
C ASP A 135 11.04 1.33 -14.81
N ASN A 136 10.90 2.53 -15.36
CA ASN A 136 11.03 2.73 -16.79
C ASN A 136 12.48 3.13 -17.10
N LEU A 137 13.39 2.17 -16.90
CA LEU A 137 14.83 2.28 -17.20
C LEU A 137 15.11 2.68 -18.67
N ALA A 138 14.11 2.62 -19.55
CA ALA A 138 14.22 2.92 -20.97
C ALA A 138 14.49 4.40 -21.30
N LYS A 139 14.28 5.35 -20.37
CA LYS A 139 14.45 6.79 -20.64
C LYS A 139 15.76 7.42 -20.12
N GLY A 140 16.59 6.68 -19.38
CA GLY A 140 17.86 7.20 -18.86
C GLY A 140 17.74 8.30 -17.79
N GLU A 141 16.53 8.58 -17.30
CA GLU A 141 16.29 9.51 -16.19
C GLU A 141 16.42 8.77 -14.85
N SER A 142 17.01 9.43 -13.84
CA SER A 142 17.04 8.89 -12.48
C SER A 142 15.62 8.71 -11.95
N THR A 143 15.34 7.58 -11.30
CA THR A 143 14.04 7.29 -10.68
C THR A 143 13.61 8.39 -9.70
N PHE A 144 14.58 8.99 -9.01
CA PHE A 144 14.35 10.12 -8.12
C PHE A 144 13.97 11.41 -8.88
N MET A 145 14.57 11.66 -10.05
CA MET A 145 14.21 12.84 -10.85
C MET A 145 12.77 12.74 -11.37
N VAL A 146 12.37 11.57 -11.86
CA VAL A 146 10.99 11.32 -12.31
C VAL A 146 10.01 11.56 -11.16
N GLU A 147 10.33 11.08 -9.97
CA GLU A 147 9.54 11.32 -8.76
C GLU A 147 9.41 12.81 -8.41
N MET A 148 10.51 13.57 -8.52
CA MET A 148 10.48 15.01 -8.26
C MET A 148 9.68 15.77 -9.32
N VAL A 149 9.75 15.37 -10.59
CA VAL A 149 8.94 15.96 -11.67
C VAL A 149 7.46 15.67 -11.47
N GLU A 150 7.10 14.43 -11.11
CA GLU A 150 5.73 14.06 -10.78
C GLU A 150 5.22 14.86 -9.58
N THR A 151 6.00 14.95 -8.51
CA THR A 151 5.66 15.73 -7.31
C THR A 151 5.49 17.21 -7.65
N ALA A 152 6.39 17.79 -8.44
CA ALA A 152 6.28 19.18 -8.90
C ALA A 152 5.03 19.40 -9.75
N ASN A 153 4.65 18.45 -10.60
CA ASN A 153 3.42 18.54 -11.38
C ASN A 153 2.18 18.57 -10.48
N ILE A 154 2.16 17.77 -9.41
CA ILE A 154 1.08 17.79 -8.41
C ILE A 154 1.01 19.17 -7.75
N LEU A 155 2.14 19.64 -7.18
CA LEU A 155 2.16 20.87 -6.39
C LEU A 155 1.81 22.13 -7.21
N ASN A 156 2.16 22.15 -8.49
CA ASN A 156 1.89 23.30 -9.36
C ASN A 156 0.47 23.35 -9.92
N ASN A 157 -0.27 22.23 -9.91
CA ASN A 157 -1.56 22.12 -10.61
C ASN A 157 -2.74 21.70 -9.72
N ALA A 158 -2.48 21.23 -8.50
CA ALA A 158 -3.52 20.88 -7.56
C ALA A 158 -4.19 22.12 -6.97
N THR A 159 -5.49 22.01 -6.72
CA THR A 159 -6.30 23.03 -6.07
C THR A 159 -6.85 22.48 -4.75
N GLY A 160 -7.48 23.33 -3.93
CA GLY A 160 -8.15 22.87 -2.70
C GLY A 160 -9.30 21.88 -2.93
N SER A 161 -9.80 21.77 -4.17
CA SER A 161 -10.83 20.80 -4.56
C SER A 161 -10.24 19.50 -5.13
N SER A 162 -8.92 19.36 -5.19
CA SER A 162 -8.27 18.15 -5.70
C SER A 162 -8.18 17.06 -4.64
N LEU A 163 -8.10 15.81 -5.10
CA LEU A 163 -7.68 14.66 -4.29
C LEU A 163 -6.24 14.30 -4.65
N ILE A 164 -5.35 14.27 -3.66
CA ILE A 164 -3.93 13.94 -3.84
C ILE A 164 -3.63 12.60 -3.16
N VAL A 165 -2.94 11.72 -3.87
CA VAL A 165 -2.46 10.43 -3.36
C VAL A 165 -0.95 10.33 -3.56
N LEU A 166 -0.21 10.26 -2.46
CA LEU A 166 1.24 10.17 -2.44
C LEU A 166 1.66 8.84 -1.78
N ASP A 167 2.52 8.09 -2.45
CA ASP A 167 3.05 6.80 -2.00
C ASP A 167 4.57 6.84 -2.04
N GLU A 168 5.20 6.83 -0.87
CA GLU A 168 6.66 6.71 -0.66
C GLU A 168 7.52 7.78 -1.38
N ILE A 169 7.15 9.06 -1.29
CA ILE A 169 8.04 10.17 -1.73
C ILE A 169 9.31 10.21 -0.88
N GLY A 170 10.45 10.51 -1.50
CA GLY A 170 11.77 10.68 -0.90
C GLY A 170 12.64 9.42 -0.93
N ARG A 171 12.11 8.28 -1.36
CA ARG A 171 12.79 6.98 -1.19
C ARG A 171 14.05 6.80 -2.04
N GLY A 172 14.16 7.52 -3.17
CA GLY A 172 15.28 7.40 -4.11
C GLY A 172 16.55 8.19 -3.76
N THR A 173 16.62 8.83 -2.59
CA THR A 173 17.74 9.70 -2.18
C THR A 173 18.22 9.38 -0.75
N SER A 174 19.13 10.18 -0.21
CA SER A 174 19.58 10.06 1.18
C SER A 174 18.40 10.18 2.15
N THR A 175 18.42 9.44 3.27
CA THR A 175 17.29 9.41 4.20
C THR A 175 16.91 10.81 4.69
N PHE A 176 17.90 11.64 5.05
CA PHE A 176 17.63 12.99 5.52
C PHE A 176 17.07 13.91 4.43
N ASP A 177 17.57 13.82 3.19
CA ASP A 177 17.00 14.59 2.08
C ASP A 177 15.57 14.13 1.78
N GLY A 178 15.33 12.82 1.78
CA GLY A 178 14.03 12.22 1.52
C GLY A 178 12.98 12.65 2.55
N VAL A 179 13.30 12.53 3.84
CA VAL A 179 12.44 13.01 4.95
C VAL A 179 12.18 14.51 4.81
N SER A 180 13.22 15.31 4.56
CA SER A 180 13.10 16.78 4.48
C SER A 180 12.19 17.21 3.33
N ILE A 181 12.33 16.58 2.15
CA ILE A 181 11.48 16.87 0.99
C ILE A 181 10.04 16.42 1.26
N ALA A 182 9.85 15.19 1.75
CA ALA A 182 8.52 14.64 2.02
C ALA A 182 7.77 15.50 3.06
N TRP A 183 8.46 15.96 4.09
CA TRP A 183 7.92 16.88 5.09
C TRP A 183 7.51 18.22 4.47
N ALA A 184 8.42 18.85 3.72
CA ALA A 184 8.15 20.15 3.08
C ALA A 184 6.98 20.06 2.08
N VAL A 185 6.86 18.96 1.35
CA VAL A 185 5.73 18.67 0.45
C VAL A 185 4.42 18.58 1.23
N ALA A 186 4.41 17.82 2.33
CA ALA A 186 3.23 17.69 3.20
C ALA A 186 2.79 19.05 3.76
N GLU A 187 3.72 19.84 4.30
CA GLU A 187 3.43 21.18 4.81
C GLU A 187 2.94 22.13 3.71
N TYR A 188 3.52 22.08 2.52
CA TYR A 188 3.10 22.92 1.41
C TYR A 188 1.66 22.59 1.00
N ILE A 189 1.32 21.31 0.90
CA ILE A 189 -0.04 20.87 0.59
C ILE A 189 -0.99 21.36 1.69
N LEU A 190 -0.67 21.14 2.96
CA LEU A 190 -1.55 21.47 4.07
C LEU A 190 -1.76 23.00 4.24
N ASN A 191 -0.71 23.79 4.06
CA ASN A 191 -0.75 25.23 4.33
C ASN A 191 -1.16 26.07 3.11
N LYS A 192 -0.82 25.65 1.89
CA LYS A 192 -1.04 26.43 0.65
C LYS A 192 -2.17 25.87 -0.19
N ILE A 193 -2.12 24.58 -0.52
CA ILE A 193 -3.08 23.97 -1.46
C ILE A 193 -4.41 23.66 -0.75
N LYS A 194 -4.33 23.10 0.46
CA LYS A 194 -5.47 22.65 1.29
C LYS A 194 -6.35 21.62 0.57
N ALA A 195 -5.71 20.70 -0.15
CA ALA A 195 -6.37 19.59 -0.83
C ALA A 195 -6.48 18.36 0.08
N LYS A 196 -7.52 17.56 -0.13
CA LYS A 196 -7.65 16.23 0.49
C LYS A 196 -6.50 15.35 0.04
N THR A 197 -5.73 14.83 0.99
CA THR A 197 -4.46 14.17 0.71
C THR A 197 -4.28 12.92 1.53
N LEU A 198 -3.95 11.83 0.85
CA LEU A 198 -3.52 10.57 1.43
C LEU A 198 -2.02 10.43 1.19
N PHE A 199 -1.23 10.39 2.26
CA PHE A 199 0.23 10.27 2.17
C PHE A 199 0.69 8.99 2.85
N ALA A 200 0.91 7.93 2.08
CA ALA A 200 1.57 6.73 2.54
C ALA A 200 3.09 6.91 2.59
N THR A 201 3.70 6.65 3.74
CA THR A 201 5.13 6.85 3.96
C THR A 201 5.75 5.73 4.80
N HIS A 202 7.07 5.60 4.70
CA HIS A 202 7.90 4.77 5.57
C HIS A 202 8.70 5.61 6.58
N TYR A 203 8.66 6.94 6.46
CA TYR A 203 9.30 7.87 7.39
C TYR A 203 8.42 8.06 8.62
N HIS A 204 8.88 7.55 9.76
CA HIS A 204 8.19 7.70 11.03
C HIS A 204 8.21 9.16 11.51
N GLU A 205 9.21 9.93 11.10
CA GLU A 205 9.38 11.34 11.41
C GLU A 205 8.14 12.15 10.99
N LEU A 206 7.53 11.83 9.84
CA LEU A 206 6.32 12.54 9.36
C LEU A 206 5.11 12.39 10.29
N THR A 207 5.13 11.45 11.24
CA THR A 207 4.07 11.34 12.27
C THR A 207 4.05 12.51 13.25
N ASP A 208 5.09 13.35 13.25
CA ASP A 208 5.12 14.58 14.04
C ASP A 208 4.35 15.74 13.38
N ILE A 209 4.02 15.66 12.09
CA ILE A 209 3.28 16.72 11.37
C ILE A 209 1.92 17.01 12.05
N PRO A 210 1.08 16.01 12.39
CA PRO A 210 -0.16 16.25 13.14
C PRO A 210 0.00 16.89 14.51
N LYS A 211 1.20 16.82 15.12
CA LYS A 211 1.47 17.47 16.42
C LYS A 211 1.66 18.98 16.29
N ILE A 212 2.08 19.45 15.11
CA ILE A 212 2.42 20.86 14.87
C ILE A 212 1.51 21.55 13.86
N ASN A 213 0.79 20.81 13.01
CA ASN A 213 -0.11 21.36 12.00
C ASN A 213 -1.53 20.80 12.14
N SER A 214 -2.50 21.70 12.32
CA SER A 214 -3.92 21.34 12.27
C SER A 214 -4.34 20.89 10.88
N GLY A 215 -5.38 20.05 10.81
CA GLY A 215 -5.87 19.51 9.54
C GLY A 215 -5.13 18.27 9.05
N SER A 216 -4.24 17.71 9.87
CA SER A 216 -3.59 16.45 9.57
C SER A 216 -3.81 15.42 10.68
N ARG A 217 -3.86 14.14 10.29
CA ARG A 217 -4.08 13.01 11.19
C ARG A 217 -3.13 11.86 10.86
N ASN A 218 -2.70 11.13 11.88
CA ASN A 218 -1.93 9.91 11.70
C ASN A 218 -2.85 8.71 11.57
N TYR A 219 -2.54 7.86 10.61
CA TYR A 219 -3.13 6.55 10.45
C TYR A 219 -2.02 5.50 10.35
N THR A 220 -2.33 4.30 10.80
CA THR A 220 -1.40 3.17 10.74
C THR A 220 -2.14 1.88 10.41
N VAL A 221 -1.39 0.90 9.94
CA VAL A 221 -1.96 -0.44 9.74
C VAL A 221 -2.07 -1.13 11.10
N GLU A 222 -3.23 -1.69 11.38
CA GLU A 222 -3.48 -2.47 12.58
C GLU A 222 -2.60 -3.71 12.62
N VAL A 223 -1.90 -3.86 13.74
CA VAL A 223 -0.94 -4.92 13.99
C VAL A 223 -1.36 -5.69 15.23
N LYS A 224 -1.43 -7.03 15.13
CA LYS A 224 -1.73 -7.90 16.26
C LYS A 224 -0.54 -8.80 16.58
N GLU A 225 -0.04 -8.71 17.80
CA GLU A 225 1.00 -9.62 18.31
C GLU A 225 0.35 -10.82 19.01
N TRP A 226 0.71 -12.03 18.60
CA TRP A 226 0.23 -13.29 19.18
C TRP A 226 1.34 -14.33 19.18
N LYS A 227 1.67 -14.89 20.36
CA LYS A 227 2.68 -15.98 20.51
C LYS A 227 4.03 -15.70 19.81
N ASN A 228 4.56 -14.48 19.92
CA ASN A 228 5.79 -14.01 19.23
C ASN A 228 5.72 -13.93 17.69
N GLU A 229 4.50 -13.96 17.15
CA GLU A 229 4.19 -13.61 15.77
C GLU A 229 3.44 -12.28 15.73
N VAL A 230 3.73 -11.50 14.72
CA VAL A 230 3.05 -10.24 14.39
C VAL A 230 2.26 -10.47 13.11
N ILE A 231 0.96 -10.20 13.17
CA ILE A 231 0.01 -10.35 12.07
C ILE A 231 -0.44 -8.94 11.64
N PHE A 232 -0.27 -8.64 10.36
CA PHE A 232 -0.78 -7.40 9.77
C PHE A 232 -2.21 -7.61 9.32
N LEU A 233 -3.15 -6.94 9.99
CA LEU A 233 -4.59 -7.12 9.74
C LEU A 233 -5.07 -6.35 8.49
N ARG A 234 -4.19 -5.61 7.79
CA ARG A 234 -4.52 -4.81 6.59
C ARG A 234 -5.69 -3.81 6.80
N ASN A 235 -6.05 -3.56 8.06
CA ASN A 235 -7.01 -2.58 8.50
C ASN A 235 -6.25 -1.29 8.86
N ILE A 236 -6.73 -0.15 8.40
CA ILE A 236 -6.11 1.16 8.60
C ILE A 236 -6.88 1.87 9.71
N ILE A 237 -6.19 2.17 10.81
CA ILE A 237 -6.77 2.78 12.01
C ILE A 237 -6.09 4.10 12.32
N GLU A 238 -6.81 5.02 12.97
CA GLU A 238 -6.23 6.28 13.45
C GLU A 238 -5.16 5.98 14.52
N GLY A 239 -4.01 6.63 14.40
CA GLY A 239 -2.84 6.43 15.26
C GLY A 239 -1.53 6.43 14.50
N SER A 240 -0.43 6.53 15.23
CA SER A 240 0.93 6.38 14.71
C SER A 240 1.46 4.98 15.04
N ALA A 241 2.28 4.40 14.17
CA ALA A 241 2.99 3.16 14.51
C ALA A 241 4.01 3.42 15.63
N ASP A 242 3.93 2.67 16.72
CA ASP A 242 4.87 2.78 17.85
C ASP A 242 6.26 2.18 17.56
N ARG A 243 6.38 1.34 16.52
CA ARG A 243 7.60 0.59 16.19
C ARG A 243 7.76 0.34 14.69
N SER A 244 9.01 0.21 14.27
CA SER A 244 9.39 -0.32 12.95
C SER A 244 9.37 -1.85 12.94
N TYR A 245 8.56 -2.45 12.06
CA TYR A 245 8.45 -3.91 11.92
C TYR A 245 9.37 -4.51 10.85
N GLY A 246 10.37 -3.76 10.37
CA GLY A 246 11.25 -4.19 9.27
C GLY A 246 12.02 -5.48 9.57
N VAL A 247 12.61 -5.58 10.76
CA VAL A 247 13.34 -6.80 11.20
C VAL A 247 12.38 -7.97 11.37
N TYR A 248 11.13 -7.72 11.77
CA TYR A 248 10.13 -8.77 11.87
C TYR A 248 9.69 -9.30 10.50
N VAL A 249 9.50 -8.41 9.50
CA VAL A 249 9.22 -8.83 8.12
C VAL A 249 10.37 -9.68 7.55
N ALA A 250 11.62 -9.34 7.88
CA ALA A 250 12.78 -10.18 7.54
C ALA A 250 12.72 -11.57 8.19
N LYS A 251 12.24 -11.68 9.44
CA LYS A 251 12.05 -12.98 10.10
C LYS A 251 11.01 -13.83 9.37
N ILE A 252 9.87 -13.25 8.97
CA ILE A 252 8.85 -13.96 8.16
C ILE A 252 9.44 -14.41 6.82
N ALA A 253 10.27 -13.58 6.19
CA ALA A 253 10.93 -13.91 4.93
C ALA A 253 11.95 -15.04 5.04
N GLY A 254 12.21 -15.56 6.25
CA GLY A 254 13.10 -16.70 6.48
C GLY A 254 14.58 -16.31 6.61
N LEU A 255 14.88 -15.06 6.98
CA LEU A 255 16.27 -14.69 7.24
C LEU A 255 16.84 -15.47 8.45
N PRO A 256 18.13 -15.85 8.43
CA PRO A 256 18.74 -16.62 9.52
C PRO A 256 18.62 -15.92 10.88
N GLY A 257 18.41 -16.70 11.94
CA GLY A 257 18.23 -16.17 13.30
C GLY A 257 19.39 -15.29 13.78
N GLU A 258 20.63 -15.61 13.39
CA GLU A 258 21.81 -14.79 13.69
C GLU A 258 21.73 -13.38 13.07
N VAL A 259 21.24 -13.28 11.82
CA VAL A 259 21.04 -12.00 11.14
C VAL A 259 19.96 -11.20 11.85
N ILE A 260 18.84 -11.84 12.21
CA ILE A 260 17.75 -11.19 12.96
C ILE A 260 18.24 -10.68 14.32
N SER A 261 18.98 -11.50 15.06
CA SER A 261 19.55 -11.11 16.36
C SER A 261 20.47 -9.90 16.21
N ARG A 262 21.38 -9.95 15.23
CA ARG A 262 22.31 -8.84 14.97
C ARG A 262 21.61 -7.57 14.52
N SER A 263 20.57 -7.67 13.68
CA SER A 263 19.76 -6.53 13.26
C SER A 263 19.07 -5.86 14.44
N ASN A 264 18.53 -6.63 15.39
CA ASN A 264 17.90 -6.09 16.61
C ASN A 264 18.90 -5.34 17.50
N GLU A 265 20.13 -5.86 17.68
CA GLU A 265 21.19 -5.16 18.43
C GLU A 265 21.57 -3.81 17.80
N ILE A 266 21.70 -3.79 16.47
CA ILE A 266 22.03 -2.57 15.72
C ILE A 266 20.89 -1.56 15.85
N MET A 267 19.63 -2.00 15.67
CA MET A 267 18.44 -1.16 15.77
C MET A 267 18.33 -0.51 17.16
N ALA A 268 18.49 -1.29 18.23
CA ALA A 268 18.47 -0.78 19.61
C ALA A 268 19.58 0.27 19.87
N THR A 269 20.70 0.20 19.14
CA THR A 269 21.77 1.18 19.23
C THR A 269 21.43 2.46 18.48
N LEU A 270 20.81 2.35 17.30
CA LEU A 270 20.39 3.49 16.49
C LEU A 270 19.27 4.29 17.19
N GLU A 271 18.25 3.61 17.71
CA GLU A 271 17.16 4.23 18.47
C GLU A 271 17.70 4.99 19.70
N LYS A 272 18.63 4.39 20.47
CA LYS A 272 19.24 5.08 21.62
C LYS A 272 20.03 6.32 21.25
N ASN A 273 20.57 6.39 20.04
CA ASN A 273 21.32 7.55 19.55
C ASN A 273 20.42 8.66 18.98
N GLU A 274 19.17 8.36 18.64
CA GLU A 274 18.16 9.36 18.22
C GLU A 274 17.55 10.12 19.40
N TYR A 275 17.43 9.49 20.58
CA TYR A 275 16.77 10.07 21.77
C TYR A 275 17.73 10.68 22.82
N GLY A 276 18.80 11.36 22.37
CA GLY A 276 19.77 12.04 23.26
C GLY A 276 19.48 13.53 23.52
N ILE A 277 18.78 13.84 24.61
CA ILE A 277 18.67 15.09 25.44
C ILE A 277 18.52 16.50 24.77
N ASP A 278 18.74 16.73 23.46
CA ASP A 278 18.59 18.08 22.85
C ASP A 278 17.88 18.11 21.47
N GLY A 279 17.06 17.11 21.11
CA GLY A 279 16.09 17.21 20.00
C GLY A 279 16.62 17.50 18.58
N LEU A 280 17.93 17.37 18.32
CA LEU A 280 18.56 17.52 16.99
C LEU A 280 19.69 16.48 16.82
N PRO A 281 19.85 15.86 15.64
CA PRO A 281 20.76 14.73 15.45
C PRO A 281 22.23 15.18 15.47
N LYS A 282 23.02 14.67 16.42
CA LYS A 282 24.49 14.82 16.49
C LYS A 282 25.18 13.53 16.06
N LEU A 283 25.66 13.48 14.81
CA LEU A 283 26.61 12.47 14.35
C LEU A 283 27.97 12.65 15.06
N ALA A 284 28.52 11.51 15.46
CA ALA A 284 29.58 11.34 16.44
C ALA A 284 30.94 11.99 16.09
N LYS A 285 31.59 12.56 17.12
CA LYS A 285 33.05 12.54 17.23
C LYS A 285 33.51 11.16 17.67
N LYS A 286 34.39 10.58 16.87
CA LYS A 286 35.10 9.31 17.05
C LYS A 286 35.82 9.26 18.40
N ASN A 287 35.69 8.15 19.14
CA ASN A 287 36.80 7.63 19.93
C ASN A 287 36.73 6.11 20.00
N ARG A 288 37.71 5.48 19.35
CA ARG A 288 37.98 4.04 19.43
C ARG A 288 38.51 3.71 20.82
N LYS A 289 37.89 2.76 21.50
CA LYS A 289 38.60 1.85 22.42
C LYS A 289 38.24 0.42 22.04
N SER A 290 39.28 -0.38 21.86
CA SER A 290 39.29 -1.78 21.45
C SER A 290 38.52 -2.69 22.42
N PRO A 291 37.82 -3.73 21.94
CA PRO A 291 37.25 -4.73 22.81
C PRO A 291 38.31 -5.76 23.21
N ARG A 292 38.32 -6.12 24.51
CA ARG A 292 38.95 -7.34 25.02
C ARG A 292 38.11 -8.54 24.57
N THR A 293 38.78 -9.54 24.04
CA THR A 293 38.24 -10.85 23.68
C THR A 293 37.93 -11.66 24.94
N GLU A 294 36.65 -11.93 25.17
CA GLU A 294 36.21 -13.02 26.05
C GLU A 294 35.58 -14.11 25.19
N LYS A 295 36.11 -15.33 25.34
CA LYS A 295 35.59 -16.55 24.71
C LYS A 295 34.24 -16.87 25.37
N VAL A 296 33.16 -16.72 24.63
CA VAL A 296 31.85 -17.28 24.99
C VAL A 296 31.68 -18.57 24.18
N VAL A 297 31.42 -19.64 24.90
CA VAL A 297 31.20 -20.99 24.38
C VAL A 297 29.84 -21.02 23.69
N GLU A 298 29.80 -21.43 22.42
CA GLU A 298 28.58 -21.71 21.65
C GLU A 298 27.77 -22.83 22.33
N PRO A 299 26.44 -22.68 22.54
CA PRO A 299 25.55 -23.82 22.59
C PRO A 299 25.22 -24.22 21.15
N PHE A 300 25.75 -25.36 20.73
CA PHE A 300 25.33 -26.06 19.51
C PHE A 300 23.82 -26.38 19.64
N LEU A 301 22.96 -25.63 18.96
CA LEU A 301 21.59 -26.06 18.67
C LEU A 301 21.64 -26.80 17.34
N VAL A 302 21.81 -28.12 17.42
CA VAL A 302 21.55 -29.02 16.30
C VAL A 302 20.05 -28.99 16.06
N PHE A 303 19.61 -28.35 14.99
CA PHE A 303 18.28 -28.64 14.44
C PHE A 303 18.38 -30.02 13.80
N GLU A 304 17.79 -31.03 14.44
CA GLU A 304 17.56 -32.31 13.77
C GLU A 304 16.62 -32.05 12.58
N GLU A 305 17.12 -32.36 11.39
CA GLU A 305 16.36 -32.20 10.16
C GLU A 305 15.16 -33.15 10.20
N HIS A 306 13.94 -32.61 10.04
CA HIS A 306 12.72 -33.40 10.15
C HIS A 306 12.78 -34.59 9.19
N PRO A 307 12.47 -35.83 9.61
CA PRO A 307 12.71 -37.04 8.82
C PRO A 307 12.13 -36.99 7.39
N ALA A 308 10.97 -36.35 7.24
CA ALA A 308 10.32 -36.14 5.95
C ALA A 308 11.17 -35.30 4.95
N VAL A 309 11.95 -34.34 5.43
CA VAL A 309 12.81 -33.47 4.61
C VAL A 309 14.03 -34.25 4.12
N SER A 310 14.63 -35.07 4.98
CA SER A 310 15.75 -35.93 4.60
C SER A 310 15.31 -37.02 3.61
N GLU A 311 14.11 -37.59 3.79
CA GLU A 311 13.55 -38.59 2.86
C GLU A 311 13.27 -37.97 1.49
N LEU A 312 12.69 -36.76 1.42
CA LEU A 312 12.48 -36.02 0.17
C LEU A 312 13.78 -35.72 -0.59
N LYS A 313 14.86 -35.34 0.12
CA LYS A 313 16.17 -35.06 -0.50
C LYS A 313 16.81 -36.29 -1.12
N SER A 314 16.47 -37.48 -0.63
CA SER A 314 17.06 -38.74 -1.11
C SER A 314 16.38 -39.32 -2.34
N VAL A 315 15.19 -38.82 -2.72
CA VAL A 315 14.40 -39.39 -3.80
C VAL A 315 14.69 -38.69 -5.13
N ASN A 316 15.06 -39.49 -6.14
CA ASN A 316 15.15 -39.03 -7.51
C ASN A 316 13.79 -39.16 -8.22
N ILE A 317 13.14 -38.02 -8.46
CA ILE A 317 11.81 -37.94 -9.06
C ILE A 317 11.76 -38.56 -10.47
N ASN A 318 12.88 -38.60 -11.19
CA ASN A 318 12.93 -39.15 -12.53
C ASN A 318 12.95 -40.68 -12.58
N ASP A 319 13.21 -41.34 -11.44
CA ASP A 319 13.37 -42.80 -11.35
C ASP A 319 12.20 -43.50 -10.66
N ILE A 320 11.13 -42.77 -10.33
CA ILE A 320 9.94 -43.33 -9.67
C ILE A 320 8.71 -43.26 -10.57
N THR A 321 7.84 -44.26 -10.45
CA THR A 321 6.57 -44.27 -11.18
C THR A 321 5.56 -43.30 -10.53
N PRO A 322 4.57 -42.81 -11.29
CA PRO A 322 3.55 -41.90 -10.75
C PRO A 322 2.79 -42.47 -9.53
N LEU A 323 2.60 -43.79 -9.46
CA LEU A 323 1.94 -44.45 -8.34
C LEU A 323 2.84 -44.48 -7.09
N GLU A 324 4.13 -44.71 -7.26
CA GLU A 324 5.12 -44.66 -6.16
C GLU A 324 5.29 -43.23 -5.64
N ALA A 325 5.26 -42.23 -6.51
CA ALA A 325 5.27 -40.83 -6.11
C ALA A 325 4.04 -40.47 -5.26
N LEU A 326 2.85 -40.93 -5.65
CA LEU A 326 1.62 -40.73 -4.86
C LEU A 326 1.66 -41.41 -3.50
N ASN A 327 2.19 -42.64 -3.43
CA ASN A 327 2.34 -43.36 -2.17
C ASN A 327 3.38 -42.71 -1.25
N LEU A 328 4.51 -42.24 -1.81
CA LEU A 328 5.52 -41.49 -1.09
C LEU A 328 4.96 -40.19 -0.51
N LEU A 329 4.18 -39.44 -1.29
CA LEU A 329 3.53 -38.22 -0.83
C LEU A 329 2.53 -38.48 0.30
N ASN A 330 1.78 -39.59 0.24
CA ASN A 330 0.85 -39.94 1.31
C ASN A 330 1.59 -40.32 2.60
N LYS A 331 2.68 -41.09 2.48
CA LYS A 331 3.56 -41.45 3.60
C LYS A 331 4.17 -40.21 4.27
N LEU A 332 4.74 -39.29 3.48
CA LEU A 332 5.31 -38.04 4.00
C LEU A 332 4.26 -37.17 4.72
N LYS A 333 3.01 -37.19 4.25
CA LYS A 333 1.89 -36.47 4.88
C LYS A 333 1.47 -37.08 6.21
N GLU A 334 1.60 -38.39 6.38
CA GLU A 334 1.39 -39.07 7.66
C GLU A 334 2.53 -38.76 8.64
N THR A 335 3.79 -38.80 8.20
CA THR A 335 4.96 -38.47 9.03
C THR A 335 4.94 -37.05 9.59
N VAL A 336 4.30 -36.10 8.90
CA VAL A 336 4.17 -34.69 9.33
C VAL A 336 2.92 -34.47 10.22
N LYS A 337 2.00 -35.44 10.30
CA LYS A 337 0.76 -35.35 11.09
C LYS A 337 0.86 -35.92 12.50
N ASP A 338 1.85 -36.78 12.76
CA ASP A 338 2.04 -37.47 14.04
C ASP A 338 2.97 -36.71 15.03
N GLU A 339 3.30 -35.43 14.74
CA GLU A 339 3.94 -34.46 15.65
C GLU A 339 3.04 -33.25 15.92
#